data_AF-C6XN39-F1
#
_entry.id   AF-C6XN39-F1
#
_cell.length_a   1.000
_cell.length_b   1.000
_cell.length_c   1.000
_cell.angle_alpha   90.00
_cell.angle_beta   90.00
_cell.angle_gamma   90.00
#
_symmetry.space_group_name_H-M   'P 1'
#
loop_
_entity.id
_entity.type
_entity.pdbx_description
1 polymer ?
#
loop_
_entity_poly.entity_id
_entity_poly.type
_entity_poly.pdbx_seq_one_letter_code
_entity_poly.pdbx_strand_id
1 'polypeptide(L)'
;MNISIWWAIPALTGLIGVLMVGGGLGRLFRFKMFSGLSRFLFGGVFLSGTAVAVLAGMNLQTYARLTYERPAAEITFSQTSPQAFTATMRVPTGQGEDFGEPVIFELTGDAFRVDARFLKWKPWANVTGYDAIFRLDRLQGRFDEVNQENNAPPKAFDLSPVGTSAALDIYQLSRKNEIFKNLKAVDAIYGNGAYAPMADGAVYEVVATQSGLVPRPKNEAAREAALQWGAPTSLKTPSLGQVGE
;
A
#
# COMPACT_ATOMS: atom_id res chain seq x y z
N MET A 1 -10.40 16.44 -0.73
CA MET A 1 -9.71 16.18 -2.01
C MET A 1 -8.80 17.38 -2.25
N ASN A 2 -7.53 17.32 -1.84
CA ASN A 2 -6.60 18.42 -2.11
C ASN A 2 -6.29 18.41 -3.60
N ILE A 3 -6.87 19.35 -4.35
CA ILE A 3 -6.53 19.54 -5.76
C ILE A 3 -5.08 20.01 -5.77
N SER A 4 -4.20 19.10 -6.18
CA SER A 4 -2.77 19.35 -6.29
C SER A 4 -2.54 20.58 -7.19
N ILE A 5 -1.85 21.60 -6.68
CA ILE A 5 -1.57 22.86 -7.39
C ILE A 5 -0.92 22.65 -8.77
N TRP A 6 -0.31 21.48 -8.96
CA TRP A 6 0.30 20.97 -10.18
C TRP A 6 -0.65 20.86 -11.39
N TRP A 7 -1.97 20.79 -11.18
CA TRP A 7 -2.95 20.77 -12.28
C TRP A 7 -3.35 22.15 -12.81
N ALA A 8 -3.01 23.23 -12.10
CA ALA A 8 -3.37 24.58 -12.51
C ALA A 8 -2.65 25.03 -13.78
N ILE A 9 -1.38 24.64 -13.94
CA ILE A 9 -0.54 25.04 -15.08
C ILE A 9 -1.02 24.41 -16.41
N PRO A 10 -1.25 23.08 -16.50
CA PRO A 10 -1.83 22.48 -17.71
C PRO A 10 -3.24 23.03 -18.02
N ALA A 11 -4.05 23.30 -17.00
CA ALA A 11 -5.39 23.86 -17.21
C ALA A 11 -5.34 25.27 -17.85
N LEU A 12 -4.48 26.16 -17.33
CA LEU A 12 -4.32 27.52 -17.84
C LEU A 12 -3.72 27.52 -19.26
N THR A 13 -2.67 26.74 -19.49
CA THR A 13 -2.01 26.63 -20.81
C THR A 13 -2.93 26.01 -21.85
N GLY A 14 -3.73 25.01 -21.47
CA GLY A 14 -4.77 24.43 -22.31
C GLY A 14 -5.83 25.43 -22.71
N LEU A 15 -6.34 26.22 -21.74
CA LEU A 15 -7.32 27.27 -22.00
C LEU A 15 -6.78 28.32 -23.00
N ILE A 16 -5.54 28.77 -22.80
CA ILE A 16 -4.86 29.70 -23.73
C ILE A 16 -4.77 29.08 -25.12
N GLY A 17 -4.35 27.81 -25.22
CA GLY A 17 -4.27 27.07 -26.48
C GLY A 17 -5.61 27.03 -27.21
N VAL A 18 -6.71 26.66 -26.52
CA VAL A 18 -8.07 26.62 -27.09
C VAL A 18 -8.49 27.99 -27.63
N LEU A 19 -8.30 29.05 -26.83
CA LEU A 19 -8.66 30.42 -27.22
C LEU A 19 -7.85 30.92 -28.43
N MET A 20 -6.57 30.54 -28.52
CA MET A 20 -5.72 30.88 -29.66
C MET A 20 -6.14 30.15 -30.92
N VAL A 21 -6.40 28.84 -30.85
CA VAL A 21 -6.89 28.04 -31.98
C VAL A 21 -8.23 28.56 -32.47
N GLY A 22 -9.22 28.75 -31.58
CA GLY A 22 -10.54 29.26 -31.94
C GLY A 22 -10.48 30.66 -32.55
N GLY A 23 -9.69 31.57 -31.96
CA GLY A 23 -9.49 32.91 -32.51
C GLY A 23 -8.71 32.93 -33.83
N GLY A 24 -7.78 31.99 -34.04
CA GLY A 24 -7.04 31.80 -35.29
C GLY A 24 -7.97 31.32 -36.40
N LEU A 25 -8.80 30.32 -36.12
CA LEU A 25 -9.79 29.78 -37.05
C LEU A 25 -10.81 30.86 -37.45
N GLY A 26 -11.33 31.63 -36.50
CA GLY A 26 -12.23 32.75 -36.78
C GLY A 26 -11.61 33.85 -37.67
N ARG A 27 -10.28 34.05 -37.63
CA ARG A 27 -9.58 34.97 -38.54
C ARG A 27 -9.35 34.39 -39.92
N LEU A 28 -9.11 33.07 -40.03
CA LEU A 28 -9.04 32.38 -41.31
C LEU A 28 -10.37 32.49 -42.07
N PHE A 29 -11.51 32.31 -41.39
CA PHE A 29 -12.85 32.52 -41.98
C PHE A 29 -13.13 33.96 -42.40
N ARG A 30 -12.35 34.94 -41.90
CA ARG A 30 -12.43 36.36 -42.32
C ARG A 30 -11.38 36.73 -43.37
N PHE A 31 -10.83 35.75 -44.09
CA PHE A 31 -9.77 35.90 -45.11
C PHE A 31 -8.46 36.53 -44.61
N LYS A 32 -8.25 36.65 -43.29
CA LYS A 32 -7.01 37.16 -42.70
C LYS A 32 -5.97 36.04 -42.55
N MET A 33 -5.57 35.46 -43.68
CA MET A 33 -4.80 34.20 -43.77
C MET A 33 -3.54 34.17 -42.90
N PHE A 34 -2.65 35.15 -43.02
CA PHE A 34 -1.38 35.16 -42.28
C PHE A 34 -1.57 35.24 -40.77
N SER A 35 -2.40 36.17 -40.29
CA SER A 35 -2.67 36.37 -38.86
C SER A 35 -3.54 35.28 -38.24
N GLY A 36 -4.34 34.58 -39.06
CA GLY A 36 -5.14 33.44 -38.66
C GLY A 36 -4.28 32.18 -38.53
N LEU A 37 -3.44 31.92 -39.54
CA LEU A 37 -2.55 30.76 -39.59
C LEU A 37 -1.52 30.78 -38.46
N SER A 38 -0.86 31.92 -38.23
CA SER A 38 0.13 32.04 -37.15
C SER A 38 -0.50 31.79 -35.78
N ARG A 39 -1.65 32.39 -35.49
CA ARG A 39 -2.38 32.21 -34.23
C ARG A 39 -2.87 30.78 -34.05
N PHE A 40 -3.32 30.14 -35.13
CA PHE A 40 -3.73 28.73 -35.13
C PHE A 40 -2.55 27.80 -34.83
N LEU A 41 -1.40 27.99 -35.50
CA LEU A 41 -0.20 27.18 -35.28
C LEU A 41 0.36 27.34 -33.87
N PHE A 42 0.47 28.57 -33.36
CA PHE A 42 0.90 28.81 -31.98
C PHE A 42 -0.07 28.22 -30.96
N GLY A 43 -1.38 28.35 -31.20
CA GLY A 43 -2.40 27.70 -30.37
C GLY A 43 -2.26 26.17 -30.39
N GLY A 44 -1.97 25.58 -31.56
CA GLY A 44 -1.71 24.15 -31.73
C GLY A 44 -0.49 23.67 -30.95
N VAL A 45 0.60 24.44 -30.92
CA VAL A 45 1.79 24.13 -30.10
C VAL A 45 1.44 24.16 -28.61
N PHE A 46 0.72 25.17 -28.14
CA PHE A 46 0.26 25.25 -26.74
C PHE A 46 -0.64 24.07 -26.36
N LEU A 47 -1.59 23.70 -27.23
CA LEU A 47 -2.45 22.54 -27.00
C LEU A 47 -1.67 21.23 -26.99
N SER A 48 -0.72 21.07 -27.90
CA SER A 48 0.13 19.88 -27.97
C SER A 48 1.00 19.75 -26.71
N GLY A 49 1.63 20.85 -26.28
CA GLY A 49 2.39 20.90 -25.03
C GLY A 49 1.52 20.61 -23.80
N THR A 50 0.30 21.14 -23.77
CA THR A 50 -0.68 20.84 -22.71
C THR A 50 -1.03 19.35 -22.70
N ALA A 51 -1.32 18.76 -23.86
CA ALA A 51 -1.66 17.35 -23.98
C ALA A 51 -0.54 16.46 -23.46
N VAL A 52 0.71 16.74 -23.84
CA VAL A 52 1.90 16.05 -23.32
C VAL A 52 2.00 16.19 -21.79
N ALA A 53 1.86 17.40 -21.26
CA ALA A 53 1.94 17.65 -19.83
C ALA A 53 0.83 16.92 -19.04
N VAL A 54 -0.41 16.92 -19.56
CA VAL A 54 -1.54 16.19 -18.96
C VAL A 54 -1.29 14.69 -18.98
N LEU A 55 -0.87 14.13 -20.11
CA LEU A 55 -0.58 12.70 -20.22
C LEU A 55 0.56 12.27 -19.27
N ALA A 56 1.63 13.06 -19.19
CA ALA A 56 2.73 12.84 -18.25
C ALA A 56 2.25 12.92 -16.80
N GLY A 57 1.47 13.94 -16.45
CA GLY A 57 0.89 14.10 -15.12
C GLY A 57 -0.04 12.96 -14.73
N MET A 58 -0.88 12.50 -15.65
CA MET A 58 -1.76 11.34 -15.45
C MET A 58 -0.95 10.05 -15.26
N ASN A 59 0.14 9.87 -16.02
CA ASN A 59 1.00 8.72 -15.88
C ASN A 59 1.67 8.68 -14.49
N LEU A 60 2.25 9.81 -14.06
CA LEU A 60 2.87 9.93 -12.73
C LEU A 60 1.84 9.75 -11.60
N GLN A 61 0.66 10.36 -11.71
CA GLN A 61 -0.42 10.17 -10.73
C GLN A 61 -0.86 8.70 -10.67
N THR A 62 -1.01 8.04 -11.82
CA THR A 62 -1.39 6.64 -11.89
C THR A 62 -0.37 5.76 -11.19
N TYR A 63 0.92 5.99 -11.47
CA TYR A 63 2.01 5.28 -10.81
C TYR A 63 1.97 5.50 -9.30
N ALA A 64 1.96 6.76 -8.84
CA ALA A 64 1.93 7.09 -7.42
C ALA A 64 0.73 6.49 -6.68
N ARG A 65 -0.44 6.41 -7.32
CA ARG A 65 -1.64 5.81 -6.73
C ARG A 65 -1.58 4.29 -6.68
N LEU A 66 -1.06 3.65 -7.72
CA LEU A 66 -0.95 2.19 -7.76
C LEU A 66 0.16 1.65 -6.86
N THR A 67 1.23 2.40 -6.65
CA THR A 67 2.33 2.06 -5.74
C THR A 67 2.18 2.64 -4.34
N TYR A 68 1.00 3.17 -3.99
CA TYR A 68 0.77 3.75 -2.68
C TYR A 68 0.83 2.66 -1.59
N GLU A 69 1.63 2.92 -0.57
CA GLU A 69 1.79 2.08 0.62
C GLU A 69 1.56 2.92 1.87
N ARG A 70 1.01 2.30 2.90
CA ARG A 70 0.80 2.94 4.20
C ARG A 70 1.16 1.98 5.33
N PRO A 71 1.71 2.47 6.46
CA PRO A 71 2.01 1.61 7.59
C PRO A 71 0.72 0.98 8.12
N ALA A 72 0.78 -0.32 8.42
CA ALA A 72 -0.31 -1.08 9.03
C ALA A 72 0.03 -1.51 10.45
N ALA A 73 1.28 -1.90 10.69
CA ALA A 73 1.80 -2.18 12.02
C ALA A 73 3.33 -2.14 12.03
N GLU A 74 3.91 -1.92 13.20
CA GLU A 74 5.31 -2.20 13.51
C GLU A 74 5.36 -3.33 14.54
N ILE A 75 6.26 -4.31 14.34
CA ILE A 75 6.39 -5.45 15.23
C ILE A 75 7.87 -5.67 15.55
N THR A 76 8.17 -5.70 16.84
CA THR A 76 9.51 -6.02 17.38
C THR A 76 9.47 -7.36 18.08
N PHE A 77 10.44 -8.21 17.79
CA PHE A 77 10.55 -9.56 18.34
C PHE A 77 11.70 -9.65 19.35
N SER A 78 11.45 -10.35 20.45
CA SER A 78 12.45 -10.76 21.43
C SER A 78 12.31 -12.26 21.66
N GLN A 79 13.41 -13.01 21.53
CA GLN A 79 13.37 -14.46 21.69
C GLN A 79 13.36 -14.84 23.17
N THR A 80 12.37 -15.62 23.60
CA THR A 80 12.24 -16.09 24.99
C THR A 80 12.72 -17.52 25.17
N SER A 81 12.56 -18.37 24.14
CA SER A 81 13.13 -19.72 24.09
C SER A 81 13.23 -20.21 22.63
N PRO A 82 13.75 -21.43 22.34
CA PRO A 82 13.72 -21.96 20.98
C PRO A 82 12.31 -21.95 20.40
N GLN A 83 12.12 -21.30 19.24
CA GLN A 83 10.82 -21.11 18.59
C GLN A 83 9.74 -20.43 19.46
N ALA A 84 10.11 -19.65 20.48
CA ALA A 84 9.19 -18.84 21.27
C ALA A 84 9.66 -17.39 21.34
N PHE A 85 8.74 -16.47 21.07
CA PHE A 85 9.05 -15.04 20.94
C PHE A 85 7.97 -14.19 21.62
N THR A 86 8.41 -13.15 22.30
CA THR A 86 7.56 -12.03 22.67
C THR A 86 7.54 -11.04 21.51
N ALA A 87 6.37 -10.80 20.94
CA ALA A 87 6.13 -9.84 19.87
C ALA A 87 5.46 -8.59 20.43
N THR A 88 6.16 -7.46 20.35
CA THR A 88 5.63 -6.14 20.71
C THR A 88 5.15 -5.44 19.45
N MET A 89 3.84 -5.25 19.32
CA MET A 89 3.21 -4.70 18.13
C MET A 89 2.63 -3.31 18.41
N ARG A 90 2.79 -2.39 17.47
CA ARG A 90 2.18 -1.06 17.48
C ARG A 90 1.42 -0.82 16.19
N VAL A 91 0.25 -0.19 16.28
CA VAL A 91 -0.61 0.12 15.13
C VAL A 91 -0.72 1.64 14.98
N PRO A 92 -0.65 2.19 13.75
CA PRO A 92 -0.83 3.62 13.52
C PRO A 92 -2.19 4.15 14.01
N THR A 93 -2.23 5.31 14.66
CA THR A 93 -3.45 5.92 15.21
C THR A 93 -4.13 6.92 14.27
N GLY A 94 -3.50 7.24 13.14
CA GLY A 94 -4.02 8.22 12.18
C GLY A 94 -3.30 8.22 10.83
N GLN A 95 -3.51 9.28 10.04
CA GLN A 95 -2.75 9.51 8.81
C GLN A 95 -1.42 10.19 9.17
N GLY A 96 -0.47 9.42 9.69
CA GLY A 96 0.85 9.91 10.10
C GLY A 96 1.75 8.77 10.58
N GLU A 97 2.93 9.11 11.08
CA GLU A 97 3.88 8.17 11.70
C GLU A 97 3.60 7.95 13.21
N ASP A 98 2.48 8.46 13.71
CA ASP A 98 2.10 8.28 15.10
C ASP A 98 1.56 6.86 15.32
N PHE A 99 2.27 6.11 16.16
CA PHE A 99 1.89 4.78 16.59
C PHE A 99 1.21 4.82 17.96
N GLY A 100 0.17 4.00 18.11
CA GLY A 100 -0.52 3.82 19.38
C GLY A 100 0.35 3.09 20.41
N GLU A 101 -0.28 2.79 21.54
CA GLU A 101 0.32 2.03 22.62
C GLU A 101 0.75 0.63 22.15
N PRO A 102 1.92 0.14 22.59
CA PRO A 102 2.37 -1.20 22.27
C PRO A 102 1.50 -2.26 22.93
N VAL A 103 1.18 -3.31 22.17
CA VAL A 103 0.49 -4.51 22.64
C VAL A 103 1.45 -5.69 22.51
N ILE A 104 1.51 -6.51 23.56
CA ILE A 104 2.45 -7.63 23.66
C ILE A 104 1.72 -8.94 23.38
N PHE A 105 2.34 -9.79 22.57
CA PHE A 105 1.85 -11.10 22.20
C PHE A 105 2.93 -12.16 22.38
N GLU A 106 2.55 -13.34 22.85
CA GLU A 106 3.45 -14.50 22.96
C GLU A 106 3.23 -15.43 21.77
N LEU A 107 4.23 -15.53 20.89
CA LEU A 107 4.16 -16.30 19.66
C LEU A 107 5.07 -17.52 19.71
N THR A 108 4.66 -18.59 19.04
CA THR A 108 5.45 -19.81 18.84
C THR A 108 5.62 -20.12 17.35
N GLY A 109 6.81 -20.54 16.95
CA GLY A 109 7.15 -20.90 15.57
C GLY A 109 8.43 -20.24 15.06
N ASP A 110 8.66 -20.34 13.75
CA ASP A 110 9.84 -19.82 13.06
C ASP A 110 9.56 -18.46 12.39
N ALA A 111 8.31 -18.21 12.05
CA ALA A 111 7.84 -17.00 11.38
C ALA A 111 6.60 -16.43 12.08
N PHE A 112 6.37 -15.13 11.93
CA PHE A 112 5.11 -14.52 12.31
C PHE A 112 4.22 -14.40 11.08
N ARG A 113 2.92 -14.34 11.31
CA ARG A 113 1.91 -14.08 10.28
C ARG A 113 0.90 -13.06 10.78
N VAL A 114 0.73 -11.98 10.02
CA VAL A 114 -0.34 -11.00 10.19
C VAL A 114 -1.34 -11.19 9.08
N ASP A 115 -2.61 -11.43 9.43
CA ASP A 115 -3.70 -11.45 8.47
C ASP A 115 -4.51 -10.16 8.52
N ALA A 116 -5.09 -9.81 7.38
CA ALA A 116 -6.05 -8.74 7.23
C ALA A 116 -7.13 -9.09 6.22
N ARG A 117 -8.27 -8.42 6.34
CA ARG A 117 -9.30 -8.38 5.30
C ARG A 117 -9.08 -7.15 4.43
N PHE A 118 -9.28 -7.30 3.13
CA PHE A 118 -9.12 -6.26 2.14
C PHE A 118 -10.40 -6.07 1.33
N LEU A 119 -10.68 -4.81 1.01
CA LEU A 119 -11.55 -4.40 -0.10
C LEU A 119 -10.69 -3.63 -1.09
N LYS A 120 -10.52 -4.23 -2.26
CA LYS A 120 -9.76 -3.69 -3.37
C LYS A 120 -10.69 -3.00 -4.35
N TRP A 121 -10.30 -1.81 -4.78
CA TRP A 121 -10.98 -1.10 -5.86
C TRP A 121 -10.39 -1.46 -7.22
N LYS A 122 -11.20 -1.25 -8.26
CA LYS A 122 -10.72 -1.35 -9.63
C LYS A 122 -9.63 -0.30 -9.89
N PRO A 123 -8.68 -0.57 -10.79
CA PRO A 123 -7.57 0.34 -11.06
C PRO A 123 -7.99 1.78 -11.36
N TRP A 124 -9.08 1.98 -12.12
CA TRP A 124 -9.58 3.32 -12.44
C TRP A 124 -10.03 4.10 -11.19
N ALA A 125 -10.56 3.42 -10.17
CA ALA A 125 -11.00 4.04 -8.92
C ALA A 125 -9.81 4.38 -8.01
N ASN A 126 -8.73 3.59 -8.03
CA ASN A 126 -7.47 3.94 -7.36
C ASN A 126 -6.89 5.25 -7.93
N VAL A 127 -6.91 5.41 -9.25
CA VAL A 127 -6.38 6.62 -9.92
C VAL A 127 -7.18 7.87 -9.54
N THR A 128 -8.50 7.76 -9.37
CA THR A 128 -9.36 8.88 -8.89
C THR A 128 -9.22 9.13 -7.39
N GLY A 129 -8.62 8.19 -6.67
CA GLY A 129 -8.09 8.42 -5.35
C GLY A 129 -8.66 7.56 -4.23
N TYR A 130 -9.36 6.49 -4.57
CA TYR A 130 -9.83 5.51 -3.61
C TYR A 130 -8.75 4.49 -3.34
N ASP A 131 -8.20 4.49 -2.13
CA ASP A 131 -7.20 3.50 -1.73
C ASP A 131 -7.88 2.24 -1.16
N ALA A 132 -7.22 1.09 -1.33
CA ALA A 132 -7.71 -0.18 -0.80
C ALA A 132 -7.96 -0.06 0.71
N ILE A 133 -9.13 -0.53 1.14
CA ILE A 133 -9.51 -0.54 2.55
C ILE A 133 -9.03 -1.86 3.14
N PHE A 134 -8.37 -1.80 4.29
CA PHE A 134 -7.98 -3.01 5.01
C PHE A 134 -8.33 -2.89 6.50
N ARG A 135 -8.43 -4.05 7.14
CA ARG A 135 -8.51 -4.18 8.61
C ARG A 135 -7.72 -5.41 9.03
N LEU A 136 -6.81 -5.23 9.99
CA LEU A 136 -6.07 -6.34 10.59
C LEU A 136 -7.06 -7.30 11.27
N ASP A 137 -6.83 -8.61 11.07
CA ASP A 137 -7.69 -9.69 11.54
C ASP A 137 -7.02 -10.44 12.68
N ARG A 138 -5.81 -10.98 12.45
CA ARG A 138 -5.09 -11.75 13.47
C ARG A 138 -3.58 -11.62 13.35
N LEU A 139 -2.91 -11.80 14.48
CA LEU A 139 -1.47 -12.09 14.58
C LEU A 139 -1.29 -13.51 15.10
N GLN A 140 -0.41 -14.29 14.48
CA GLN A 140 -0.08 -15.64 14.93
C GLN A 140 1.36 -16.00 14.57
N GLY A 141 1.91 -16.98 15.28
CA GLY A 141 3.13 -17.65 14.83
C GLY A 141 2.85 -18.62 13.67
N ARG A 142 3.91 -19.07 13.02
CA ARG A 142 3.90 -20.02 11.91
C ARG A 142 5.17 -20.85 11.96
N PHE A 143 5.03 -22.15 11.79
CA PHE A 143 6.17 -23.06 11.65
C PHE A 143 6.52 -23.21 10.17
N ASP A 144 7.80 -23.36 9.88
CA ASP A 144 8.25 -23.69 8.51
C ASP A 144 7.88 -25.15 8.17
N GLU A 145 7.90 -26.04 9.16
CA GLU A 145 7.53 -27.44 9.01
C GLU A 145 6.05 -27.70 9.35
N VAL A 146 5.30 -28.21 8.37
CA VAL A 146 3.86 -28.54 8.52
C VAL A 146 3.61 -29.56 9.64
N ASN A 147 4.52 -30.52 9.83
CA ASN A 147 4.39 -31.51 10.90
C ASN A 147 4.50 -30.88 12.29
N GLN A 148 5.36 -29.87 12.46
CA GLN A 148 5.44 -29.13 13.73
C GLN A 148 4.14 -28.36 13.96
N GLU A 149 3.63 -27.67 12.94
CA GLU A 149 2.39 -26.91 13.02
C GLU A 149 1.16 -27.79 13.37
N ASN A 150 1.08 -29.00 12.80
CA ASN A 150 0.00 -29.93 13.12
C ASN A 150 0.06 -30.50 14.54
N ASN A 151 1.26 -30.66 15.10
CA ASN A 151 1.46 -31.25 16.43
C ASN A 151 1.50 -30.20 17.56
N ALA A 152 1.91 -28.98 17.25
CA ALA A 152 1.95 -27.84 18.15
C ALA A 152 1.35 -26.60 17.47
N PRO A 153 0.01 -26.53 17.33
CA PRO A 153 -0.65 -25.44 16.61
C PRO A 153 -0.32 -24.07 17.19
N PRO A 154 -0.02 -23.05 16.35
CA PRO A 154 0.30 -21.72 16.82
C PRO A 154 -0.91 -21.05 17.47
N LYS A 155 -0.65 -20.23 18.49
CA LYS A 155 -1.68 -19.38 19.10
C LYS A 155 -1.97 -18.18 18.20
N ALA A 156 -3.25 -17.99 17.88
CA ALA A 156 -3.73 -16.82 17.15
C ALA A 156 -4.32 -15.78 18.11
N PHE A 157 -4.00 -14.53 17.86
CA PHE A 157 -4.48 -13.37 18.60
C PHE A 157 -5.34 -12.51 17.69
N ASP A 158 -6.56 -12.18 18.13
CA ASP A 158 -7.46 -11.29 17.40
C ASP A 158 -6.95 -9.84 17.49
N LEU A 159 -6.86 -9.18 16.34
CA LEU A 159 -6.48 -7.77 16.23
C LEU A 159 -7.70 -6.86 15.99
N SER A 160 -8.89 -7.44 15.90
CA SER A 160 -10.14 -6.71 15.73
C SER A 160 -10.53 -6.02 17.06
N PRO A 161 -11.08 -4.79 17.00
CA PRO A 161 -11.76 -4.20 18.14
C PRO A 161 -12.81 -5.13 18.76
N VAL A 162 -12.94 -5.07 20.08
CA VAL A 162 -13.84 -5.95 20.85
C VAL A 162 -15.26 -5.94 20.28
N GLY A 163 -15.79 -7.13 20.00
CA GLY A 163 -17.15 -7.31 19.46
C GLY A 163 -17.30 -7.04 17.95
N THR A 164 -16.19 -6.84 17.24
CA THR A 164 -16.18 -6.68 15.78
C THR A 164 -15.28 -7.72 15.12
N SER A 165 -15.42 -7.91 13.81
CA SER A 165 -14.47 -8.71 13.02
C SER A 165 -14.11 -7.95 11.76
N ALA A 166 -12.85 -8.08 11.32
CA ALA A 166 -12.38 -7.43 10.10
C ALA A 166 -13.29 -7.68 8.88
N ALA A 167 -13.88 -8.89 8.80
CA ALA A 167 -14.80 -9.25 7.73
C ALA A 167 -16.14 -8.49 7.81
N LEU A 168 -16.72 -8.36 9.01
CA LEU A 168 -17.99 -7.67 9.22
C LEU A 168 -17.87 -6.18 8.91
N ASP A 169 -16.78 -5.53 9.32
CA ASP A 169 -16.59 -4.10 9.09
C ASP A 169 -16.43 -3.78 7.61
N ILE A 170 -15.63 -4.56 6.87
CA ILE A 170 -15.48 -4.38 5.44
C ILE A 170 -16.80 -4.66 4.70
N TYR A 171 -17.54 -5.67 5.12
CA TYR A 171 -18.87 -5.95 4.59
C TYR A 171 -19.81 -4.74 4.76
N GLN A 172 -19.86 -4.16 5.97
CA GLN A 172 -20.68 -2.97 6.23
C GLN A 172 -20.24 -1.75 5.41
N LEU A 173 -18.93 -1.50 5.29
CA LEU A 173 -18.37 -0.40 4.49
C LEU A 173 -18.75 -0.53 3.01
N SER A 174 -18.66 -1.74 2.45
CA SER A 174 -19.04 -2.01 1.06
C SER A 174 -20.52 -1.73 0.78
N ARG A 175 -21.38 -1.91 1.79
CA ARG A 175 -22.84 -1.74 1.67
C ARG A 175 -23.32 -0.32 1.90
N LYS A 176 -22.61 0.48 2.69
CA LYS A 176 -23.08 1.81 3.11
C LYS A 176 -22.98 2.88 2.01
N ASN A 177 -22.22 2.65 0.95
CA ASN A 177 -21.89 3.71 0.00
C ASN A 177 -22.51 3.44 -1.39
N GLU A 178 -23.61 4.13 -1.69
CA GLU A 178 -24.41 3.90 -2.89
C GLU A 178 -23.67 4.23 -4.19
N ILE A 179 -22.79 5.22 -4.16
CA ILE A 179 -21.95 5.61 -5.31
C ILE A 179 -21.08 4.44 -5.76
N PHE A 180 -20.52 3.67 -4.83
CA PHE A 180 -19.68 2.50 -5.15
C PHE A 180 -20.47 1.34 -5.76
N LYS A 181 -21.71 1.12 -5.31
CA LYS A 181 -22.59 0.09 -5.87
C LYS A 181 -22.96 0.41 -7.31
N ASN A 182 -23.35 1.66 -7.57
CA ASN A 182 -23.81 2.08 -8.89
C ASN A 182 -22.67 2.06 -9.92
N LEU A 183 -21.45 2.41 -9.52
CA LEU A 183 -20.28 2.41 -10.41
C LEU A 183 -19.55 1.05 -10.50
N LYS A 184 -19.99 0.03 -9.77
CA LYS A 184 -19.31 -1.29 -9.67
C LYS A 184 -17.79 -1.14 -9.48
N ALA A 185 -17.41 -0.26 -8.57
CA ALA A 185 -16.03 0.19 -8.36
C ALA A 185 -15.19 -0.82 -7.54
N VAL A 186 -15.84 -1.71 -6.78
CA VAL A 186 -15.18 -2.79 -6.06
C VAL A 186 -14.68 -3.85 -7.05
N ASP A 187 -13.42 -4.24 -6.91
CA ASP A 187 -12.79 -5.30 -7.69
C ASP A 187 -12.90 -6.64 -6.95
N ALA A 188 -12.43 -6.67 -5.70
CA ALA A 188 -12.41 -7.88 -4.90
C ALA A 188 -12.52 -7.59 -3.39
N ILE A 189 -13.07 -8.56 -2.65
CA ILE A 189 -13.03 -8.62 -1.18
C ILE A 189 -12.39 -9.96 -0.82
N TYR A 190 -11.29 -9.93 -0.06
CA TYR A 190 -10.49 -11.13 0.24
C TYR A 190 -9.73 -11.02 1.56
N GLY A 191 -9.21 -12.14 2.04
CA GLY A 191 -8.22 -12.17 3.11
C GLY A 191 -6.80 -12.20 2.54
N ASN A 192 -5.89 -11.47 3.16
CA ASN A 192 -4.47 -11.50 2.86
C ASN A 192 -3.69 -11.79 4.14
N GLY A 193 -2.74 -12.72 4.06
CA GLY A 193 -1.85 -13.08 5.15
C GLY A 193 -0.40 -12.83 4.74
N ALA A 194 0.28 -11.96 5.46
CA ALA A 194 1.68 -11.66 5.25
C ALA A 194 2.50 -12.27 6.37
N TYR A 195 3.64 -12.87 6.04
CA TYR A 195 4.48 -13.59 6.98
C TYR A 195 5.96 -13.38 6.67
N ALA A 196 6.79 -13.41 7.70
CA ALA A 196 8.24 -13.22 7.65
C ALA A 196 8.89 -13.90 8.87
N PRO A 197 10.20 -14.25 8.81
CA PRO A 197 10.85 -15.02 9.87
C PRO A 197 11.00 -14.19 11.14
N MET A 198 10.82 -14.82 12.29
CA MET A 198 11.13 -14.23 13.59
C MET A 198 12.60 -14.49 13.92
N ALA A 199 13.25 -13.48 14.49
CA ALA A 199 14.59 -13.59 15.02
C ALA A 199 14.71 -12.65 16.22
N ASP A 200 15.65 -12.94 17.12
CA ASP A 200 15.86 -12.09 18.28
C ASP A 200 16.25 -10.67 17.86
N GLY A 201 15.61 -9.68 18.47
CA GLY A 201 15.77 -8.27 18.13
C GLY A 201 15.26 -7.86 16.75
N ALA A 202 14.60 -8.72 15.97
CA ALA A 202 14.10 -8.36 14.64
C ALA A 202 12.96 -7.33 14.72
N VAL A 203 13.00 -6.32 13.85
CA VAL A 203 11.95 -5.31 13.71
C VAL A 203 11.40 -5.32 12.29
N TYR A 204 10.08 -5.46 12.16
CA TYR A 204 9.37 -5.40 10.89
C TYR A 204 8.32 -4.30 10.88
N GLU A 205 8.27 -3.54 9.79
CA GLU A 205 7.12 -2.71 9.46
C GLU A 205 6.24 -3.46 8.47
N VAL A 206 5.02 -3.76 8.87
CA VAL A 206 4.00 -4.30 7.98
C VAL A 206 3.32 -3.12 7.30
N VAL A 207 3.49 -3.01 5.98
CA VAL A 207 2.82 -2.00 5.17
C VAL A 207 1.62 -2.60 4.45
N ALA A 208 0.54 -1.82 4.33
CA ALA A 208 -0.59 -2.14 3.48
C ALA A 208 -0.45 -1.45 2.12
N THR A 209 -0.42 -2.26 1.07
CA THR A 209 -0.44 -1.84 -0.33
C THR A 209 -1.89 -1.81 -0.84
N GLN A 210 -2.06 -1.46 -2.13
CA GLN A 210 -3.36 -1.58 -2.81
C GLN A 210 -3.86 -3.04 -2.96
N SER A 211 -3.02 -4.04 -2.71
CA SER A 211 -3.35 -5.46 -2.94
C SER A 211 -3.02 -6.43 -1.79
N GLY A 212 -2.54 -5.93 -0.64
CA GLY A 212 -2.18 -6.80 0.47
C GLY A 212 -1.16 -6.18 1.42
N LEU A 213 -0.85 -6.91 2.48
CA LEU A 213 0.19 -6.59 3.45
C LEU A 213 1.56 -7.06 2.94
N VAL A 214 2.60 -6.32 3.29
CA VAL A 214 4.01 -6.66 3.02
C VAL A 214 4.83 -6.38 4.29
N PRO A 215 5.50 -7.37 4.88
CA PRO A 215 6.42 -7.14 5.99
C PRO A 215 7.77 -6.65 5.45
N ARG A 216 8.23 -5.49 5.90
CA ARG A 216 9.50 -4.88 5.50
C ARG A 216 10.48 -4.89 6.69
N PRO A 217 11.68 -5.50 6.56
CA PRO A 217 12.71 -5.42 7.59
C PRO A 217 13.11 -3.97 7.89
N LYS A 218 13.13 -3.57 9.17
CA LYS A 218 13.54 -2.23 9.62
C LYS A 218 14.94 -2.19 10.22
N ASN A 219 15.50 -3.34 10.60
CA ASN A 219 16.84 -3.44 11.16
C ASN A 219 17.66 -4.59 10.56
N GLU A 220 18.93 -4.71 10.96
CA GLU A 220 19.83 -5.76 10.45
C GLU A 220 19.35 -7.16 10.82
N ALA A 221 18.95 -7.38 12.07
CA ALA A 221 18.46 -8.68 12.53
C ALA A 221 17.29 -9.19 11.68
N ALA A 222 16.31 -8.35 11.37
CA ALA A 222 15.21 -8.70 10.47
C ALA A 222 15.68 -8.94 9.02
N ARG A 223 16.67 -8.18 8.53
CA ARG A 223 17.17 -8.32 7.16
C ARG A 223 17.96 -9.61 6.97
N GLU A 224 18.84 -9.93 7.92
CA GLU A 224 19.58 -11.18 7.94
C GLU A 224 18.63 -12.37 8.04
N ALA A 225 17.65 -12.32 8.95
CA ALA A 225 16.64 -13.36 9.08
C ALA A 225 15.87 -13.57 7.75
N ALA A 226 15.44 -12.48 7.11
CA ALA A 226 14.74 -12.55 5.83
C ALA A 226 15.60 -13.09 4.68
N LEU A 227 16.89 -12.73 4.61
CA LEU A 227 17.82 -13.23 3.58
C LEU A 227 18.16 -14.70 3.75
N GLN A 228 18.24 -15.18 4.99
CA GLN A 228 18.51 -16.59 5.31
C GLN A 228 17.24 -17.45 5.30
N TRP A 229 16.07 -16.84 5.07
CA TRP A 229 14.80 -17.55 5.13
C TRP A 229 14.65 -18.52 3.95
N GLY A 230 14.36 -19.78 4.27
CA GLY A 230 14.34 -20.87 3.29
C GLY A 230 15.72 -21.37 2.84
N ALA A 231 16.82 -20.82 3.38
CA ALA A 231 18.14 -21.42 3.17
C ALA A 231 18.20 -22.81 3.84
N PRO A 232 18.84 -23.81 3.21
CA PRO A 232 19.11 -25.10 3.85
C PRO A 232 19.84 -24.88 5.18
N THR A 233 19.56 -25.70 6.19
CA THR A 233 20.15 -25.60 7.53
C THR A 233 21.70 -25.56 7.51
N SER A 234 22.34 -26.15 6.50
CA SER A 234 23.79 -26.11 6.30
C SER A 234 24.36 -24.74 5.90
N LEU A 235 23.52 -23.80 5.45
CA LEU A 235 23.91 -22.45 5.02
C LEU A 235 23.43 -21.36 5.98
N LYS A 236 22.61 -21.70 6.99
CA LYS A 236 22.23 -20.76 8.05
C LYS A 236 23.47 -20.50 8.91
N THR A 237 23.96 -19.26 8.90
CA THR A 237 25.12 -18.88 9.71
C THR A 237 24.68 -18.90 11.17
N PRO A 238 25.35 -19.61 12.09
CA PRO A 238 25.01 -19.57 13.50
C PRO A 238 25.06 -18.11 13.97
N SER A 239 24.00 -17.63 14.63
CA SER A 239 24.04 -16.33 15.29
C SER A 239 25.22 -16.32 16.26
N LEU A 240 26.03 -15.27 16.20
CA LEU A 240 27.20 -15.07 17.05
C LEU A 240 26.77 -14.88 18.52
N GLY A 241 26.45 -15.99 19.18
CA GLY A 241 26.07 -16.06 20.59
C GLY A 241 26.21 -17.45 21.21
N GLN A 242 26.70 -18.44 20.45
CA GLN A 242 26.89 -19.83 20.87
C GLN A 242 28.37 -20.26 20.87
N VAL A 243 29.32 -19.31 20.84
CA VAL A 243 30.75 -19.60 21.01
C VAL A 243 31.20 -18.97 22.33
N GLY A 244 31.07 -19.74 23.42
CA GLY A 244 31.49 -19.30 24.75
C GLY A 244 31.03 -20.24 25.86
N GLU A 245 31.48 -21.50 25.83
CA GLU A 245 31.84 -22.25 27.05
C GLU A 245 33.33 -22.61 26.96
#